data_AF-A0A382XAL2-F1
#
_entry.id   AF-A0A382XAL2-F1
#
_cell.length_a   1.000
_cell.length_b   1.000
_cell.length_c   1.000
_cell.angle_alpha   90.00
_cell.angle_beta   90.00
_cell.angle_gamma   90.00
#
_symmetry.space_group_name_H-M   'P 1'
#
loop_
_entity.id
_entity.type
_entity.pdbx_description
1 polymer ?
#
loop_
_entity_poly.entity_id
_entity_poly.type
_entity_poly.pdbx_seq_one_letter_code
_entity_poly.pdbx_strand_id
1 'polypeptide(L)' 'MNIRGSIKQALLEKNATLVAHYYVDAELQTLAEETGGIVSDSLEMARFGQNCD' A
#
# COMPACT_ATOMS: atom_id res chain seq x y z
N MET A 1 -20.10 -7.17 -1.82
CA MET A 1 -19.00 -6.19 -1.92
C MET A 1 -17.71 -6.98 -1.74
N ASN A 2 -16.79 -6.97 -2.71
CA ASN A 2 -15.50 -7.67 -2.56
C ASN A 2 -14.62 -6.86 -1.59
N ILE A 3 -13.97 -7.55 -0.65
CA ILE A 3 -13.06 -6.96 0.35
C ILE A 3 -12.02 -6.03 -0.30
N ARG A 4 -11.49 -6.41 -1.47
CA ARG A 4 -10.50 -5.61 -2.21
C ARG A 4 -11.05 -4.25 -2.63
N GLY A 5 -12.33 -4.21 -3.04
CA GLY A 5 -13.00 -2.95 -3.39
C GLY A 5 -13.20 -2.05 -2.17
N SER A 6 -13.60 -2.63 -1.04
CA SER A 6 -13.76 -1.89 0.23
C SER A 6 -12.43 -1.31 0.73
N ILE A 7 -11.32 -2.03 0.59
CA ILE A 7 -9.99 -1.52 0.95
C ILE A 7 -9.61 -0.32 0.08
N LYS A 8 -9.78 -0.41 -1.25
CA LYS A 8 -9.48 0.70 -2.16
C LYS A 8 -10.28 1.95 -1.84
N GLN A 9 -11.58 1.79 -1.55
CA GLN A 9 -12.44 2.91 -1.15
C GLN A 9 -11.97 3.53 0.17
N ALA A 10 -11.66 2.71 1.17
CA ALA A 10 -11.19 3.21 2.47
C ALA A 10 -9.84 3.96 2.37
N LEU A 11 -8.94 3.53 1.49
CA LEU A 11 -7.66 4.22 1.24
C LEU A 11 -7.90 5.62 0.63
N LEU A 12 -8.79 5.71 -0.37
CA LEU A 12 -9.18 6.99 -0.97
C LEU A 12 -9.85 7.93 0.04
N GLU A 13 -10.84 7.43 0.79
CA GLU A 13 -11.58 8.22 1.79
C GLU A 13 -10.68 8.78 2.89
N LYS A 14 -9.59 8.08 3.21
CA LYS A 14 -8.64 8.47 4.26
C LYS A 14 -7.40 9.18 3.73
N ASN A 15 -7.30 9.42 2.43
CA ASN A 15 -6.07 9.90 1.78
C ASN A 15 -4.84 9.10 2.24
N ALA A 16 -4.97 7.78 2.27
CA ALA A 16 -3.97 6.87 2.81
C ALA A 16 -3.27 6.10 1.69
N THR A 17 -1.98 5.87 1.86
CA THR A 17 -1.15 5.08 0.94
C THR A 17 -0.87 3.71 1.52
N LEU A 18 -1.03 2.65 0.71
CA LEU A 18 -0.72 1.29 1.11
C LEU A 18 0.76 0.96 0.84
N VAL A 19 1.46 0.44 1.85
CA VAL A 19 2.88 0.05 1.75
C VAL A 19 2.99 -1.43 2.10
N ALA A 20 3.61 -2.23 1.22
CA ALA A 20 3.69 -3.69 1.35
C ALA A 20 5.13 -4.21 1.28
N HIS A 21 5.47 -5.22 2.09
CA HIS A 21 6.81 -5.82 2.10
C HIS A 21 6.91 -6.94 1.07
N TYR A 22 8.11 -7.23 0.56
CA TYR A 22 8.34 -8.36 -0.35
C TYR A 22 7.91 -9.75 0.19
N TYR A 23 7.65 -9.86 1.49
CA TYR A 23 7.31 -11.11 2.17
C TYR A 23 5.83 -11.23 2.52
N VAL A 24 4.98 -10.35 2.00
CA VAL A 24 3.52 -10.51 2.10
C VAL A 24 2.97 -11.19 0.85
N ASP A 25 1.71 -11.62 0.93
CA ASP A 25 1.01 -12.26 -0.19
C ASP A 25 1.03 -11.40 -1.46
N ALA A 26 1.14 -12.05 -2.63
CA ALA A 26 1.18 -11.39 -3.93
C ALA A 26 -0.05 -10.52 -4.18
N GLU A 27 -1.23 -10.91 -3.69
CA GLU A 27 -2.44 -10.08 -3.83
C GLU A 27 -2.31 -8.74 -3.10
N LEU A 28 -1.65 -8.70 -1.95
CA LEU A 28 -1.40 -7.47 -1.21
C LEU A 28 -0.35 -6.59 -1.89
N GLN A 29 0.67 -7.20 -2.49
CA GLN A 29 1.67 -6.49 -3.28
C GLN A 29 1.01 -5.79 -4.48
N THR A 30 0.23 -6.53 -5.27
CA THR A 30 -0.54 -5.97 -6.39
C THR A 30 -1.51 -4.89 -5.92
N LEU A 31 -2.17 -5.08 -4.78
CA LEU A 31 -3.08 -4.07 -4.23
C LEU A 31 -2.36 -2.77 -3.87
N ALA A 32 -1.15 -2.84 -3.31
CA ALA A 32 -0.34 -1.67 -3.00
C ALA A 32 0.00 -0.89 -4.29
N GLU A 33 0.49 -1.57 -5.32
CA GLU A 33 0.83 -0.94 -6.61
C GLU A 33 -0.40 -0.32 -7.28
N GLU A 34 -1.53 -1.03 -7.34
CA GLU A 34 -2.77 -0.55 -7.95
C GLU A 34 -3.38 0.67 -7.24
N THR A 35 -3.05 0.86 -5.97
CA THR A 35 -3.53 1.98 -5.16
C THR A 35 -2.56 3.15 -5.12
N GLY A 36 -1.47 3.10 -5.92
CA GLY A 36 -0.44 4.13 -5.96
C GLY A 36 0.54 4.07 -4.79
N GLY A 37 0.53 2.96 -4.06
CA GLY A 37 1.47 2.64 -3.00
C GLY A 37 2.76 2.00 -3.49
N ILE A 38 3.53 1.44 -2.56
CA ILE A 38 4.83 0.84 -2.88
C ILE A 38 4.96 -0.58 -2.31
N VAL A 39 5.71 -1.42 -3.03
CA VAL A 39 6.17 -2.72 -2.57
C VAL A 39 7.68 -2.64 -2.37
N SER A 40 8.16 -2.81 -1.15
CA SER A 40 9.56 -2.50 -0.84
C SER A 40 10.17 -3.31 0.31
N ASP A 41 11.46 -3.09 0.58
CA ASP A 41 12.12 -3.56 1.80
C ASP A 41 11.97 -2.55 2.96
N SER A 42 12.45 -2.92 4.14
CA SER A 42 12.30 -2.10 5.34
C SER A 42 13.03 -0.75 5.27
N LEU A 43 14.17 -0.65 4.58
CA LEU A 43 14.94 0.59 4.52
C LEU A 43 14.23 1.61 3.61
N GLU A 44 13.81 1.16 2.44
CA GLU A 44 13.08 1.98 1.49
C GLU A 44 11.70 2.38 2.02
N MET A 45 11.02 1.50 2.77
CA MET A 45 9.80 1.87 3.50
C MET A 45 10.04 2.98 4.53
N ALA A 46 11.13 2.93 5.28
CA ALA A 46 11.48 3.97 6.24
C ALA A 46 11.77 5.31 5.53
N ARG A 47 12.48 5.27 4.39
CA ARG A 47 12.71 6.46 3.55
C ARG A 47 11.40 7.02 2.98
N PHE A 48 10.53 6.16 2.48
CA PHE A 48 9.21 6.55 1.99
C PHE A 48 8.39 7.21 3.10
N GLY A 49 8.37 6.60 4.29
CA GLY A 49 7.73 7.12 5.50
C GLY A 49 8.28 8.48 5.96
N GLN A 50 9.56 8.76 5.70
CA GLN A 50 10.18 10.06 6.00
C GLN A 50 9.77 11.15 5.00
N ASN A 51 9.57 10.78 3.74
CA ASN A 51 9.36 11.72 2.62
C ASN A 51 7.88 11.87 2.22
N CYS A 52 6.96 11.22 2.93
CA CYS A 52 5.53 11.42 2.69
C CYS A 52 5.05 12.69 3.40
N ASP A 53 4.38 13.55 2.63
CA ASP A 53 3.72 14.78 3.09
C ASP A 53 2.32 14.49 3.65
#